data_AF-A0AA88VLZ8-F1
#
_entry.id   AF-A0AA88VLZ8-F1
#
_cell.length_a   1.000
_cell.length_b   1.000
_cell.length_c   1.000
_cell.angle_alpha   90.00
_cell.angle_beta   90.00
_cell.angle_gamma   90.00
#
_symmetry.space_group_name_H-M   'P 1'
#
loop_
_entity.id
_entity.type
_entity.pdbx_description
1 polymer ?
#
loop_
_entity_poly.entity_id
_entity_poly.type
_entity_poly.pdbx_seq_one_letter_code
_entity_poly.pdbx_strand_id
1 'polypeptide(L)'
;MAYIPPHKRHSKDSESSSPTPESLIPQFKRNLNPRSFNVEKRKNKYSFQGGKIIYGNDAIDRWFTVGLADEIEFSSVTCLKPVSLESIQRKQGEKPLALVLNDRVKEENKEVTEIFLNSPWNFVAENVKQDLLSAFENVKNEIESQEVEEVKPTLVARFGKILFHGSRSVNLESVRSSSVAEYTLRQLKRSFYTNVSSSFVNHIINNAVPMAGLELEKVKKIYHVKIFDKMRPDSTISCKCFVKQDFEKLELYKIGLKQVRYLVADMSCLGKNMDLRLMLCTKRTITSLTDDEMHSIRSIISSAILDPEVKGGLRWPLGKESFGERYAVVGVWYTDAKAFTSSSVRLNIRHADRFDFRSSVGEATEEVSLKLKGIPAKLQFLAGDDLRASHLLQEKSVDIDLVSEMLKDNLKLIWESFLCYGEQVE
;
A
#
# COMPACT_ATOMS: atom_id res chain seq x y z
N MET A 1 -20.71 44.82 34.87
CA MET A 1 -21.08 45.32 33.52
C MET A 1 -20.94 44.18 32.53
N ALA A 2 -21.88 43.97 31.62
CA ALA A 2 -21.88 42.84 30.69
C ALA A 2 -21.32 43.24 29.31
N TYR A 3 -20.56 42.35 28.68
CA TYR A 3 -19.99 42.55 27.35
C TYR A 3 -21.07 42.43 26.25
N ILE A 4 -21.14 43.40 25.34
CA ILE A 4 -22.09 43.41 24.22
C ILE A 4 -21.36 43.05 22.91
N PRO A 5 -21.72 41.93 22.24
CA PRO A 5 -21.08 41.49 21.00
C PRO A 5 -21.19 42.49 19.84
N PRO A 6 -20.24 42.46 18.87
CA PRO A 6 -20.20 43.42 17.76
C PRO A 6 -21.48 43.48 16.92
N HIS A 7 -22.14 42.34 16.69
CA HIS A 7 -23.36 42.24 15.88
C HIS A 7 -24.61 42.88 16.54
N LYS A 8 -24.53 43.34 17.80
CA LYS A 8 -25.62 44.06 18.48
C LYS A 8 -25.40 45.57 18.55
N ARG A 9 -24.41 46.10 17.83
CA ARG A 9 -24.10 47.53 17.74
C ARG A 9 -24.79 48.12 16.50
N HIS A 10 -26.05 48.51 16.64
CA HIS A 10 -26.78 49.22 15.59
C HIS A 10 -26.81 50.73 15.89
N SER A 11 -26.24 51.51 14.98
CA SER A 11 -26.40 52.97 14.94
C SER A 11 -27.82 53.34 14.48
N LYS A 12 -28.40 54.36 15.10
CA LYS A 12 -29.69 54.96 14.71
C LYS A 12 -29.48 56.24 13.91
N ASP A 13 -30.60 56.76 13.38
CA ASP A 13 -30.81 58.01 12.62
C ASP A 13 -30.40 57.90 11.13
N SER A 14 -31.16 58.32 10.10
CA SER A 14 -32.58 58.78 9.94
C SER A 14 -32.88 58.87 8.40
N GLU A 15 -34.09 58.85 7.82
CA GLU A 15 -35.46 58.51 8.26
C GLU A 15 -36.37 58.11 7.06
N SER A 16 -37.35 57.20 7.25
CA SER A 16 -38.42 56.77 6.28
C SER A 16 -37.93 56.10 4.96
N SER A 17 -38.67 55.21 4.28
CA SER A 17 -40.05 54.73 4.41
C SER A 17 -40.15 53.23 4.05
N SER A 18 -41.06 52.48 4.70
CA SER A 18 -41.39 51.08 4.37
C SER A 18 -42.53 50.98 3.36
N PRO A 19 -42.60 49.89 2.57
CA PRO A 19 -43.57 48.85 2.97
C PRO A 19 -42.98 47.42 3.00
N THR A 20 -43.78 46.52 3.57
CA THR A 20 -43.40 45.22 4.15
C THR A 20 -43.77 44.03 3.23
N PRO A 21 -43.60 42.73 3.59
CA PRO A 21 -42.89 41.80 2.70
C PRO A 21 -43.70 40.58 2.24
N GLU A 22 -43.26 39.94 1.16
CA GLU A 22 -43.55 38.51 0.93
C GLU A 22 -42.29 37.73 0.50
N SER A 23 -42.35 36.42 0.74
CA SER A 23 -41.22 35.50 0.77
C SER A 23 -40.47 35.34 -0.56
N LEU A 24 -39.14 35.40 -0.52
CA LEU A 24 -38.30 34.91 -1.62
C LEU A 24 -37.22 33.94 -1.13
N ILE A 25 -37.38 32.69 -1.55
CA ILE A 25 -36.42 31.60 -1.46
C ILE A 25 -35.18 31.94 -2.29
N PRO A 26 -33.94 31.89 -1.74
CA PRO A 26 -32.73 32.04 -2.54
C PRO A 26 -32.52 30.83 -3.46
N GLN A 27 -32.95 30.94 -4.71
CA GLN A 27 -32.65 29.95 -5.75
C GLN A 27 -31.14 29.90 -6.00
N PHE A 28 -30.49 28.76 -5.75
CA PHE A 28 -29.12 28.49 -6.20
C PHE A 28 -29.07 28.37 -7.73
N LYS A 29 -29.01 29.51 -8.43
CA LYS A 29 -28.77 29.54 -9.88
C LYS A 29 -27.29 29.32 -10.19
N ARG A 30 -27.00 28.05 -10.45
CA ARG A 30 -25.91 27.53 -11.29
C ARG A 30 -25.60 28.49 -12.46
N ASN A 31 -24.34 28.92 -12.58
CA ASN A 31 -23.60 29.31 -13.80
C ASN A 31 -22.54 30.40 -13.52
N LEU A 32 -21.33 29.99 -13.12
CA LEU A 32 -20.12 30.80 -13.28
C LEU A 32 -19.01 29.91 -13.86
N ASN A 33 -18.59 30.21 -15.09
CA ASN A 33 -17.47 29.55 -15.76
C ASN A 33 -16.14 30.13 -15.25
N PRO A 34 -15.23 29.35 -14.66
CA PRO A 34 -13.85 29.76 -14.49
C PRO A 34 -13.08 29.44 -15.77
N ARG A 35 -12.90 30.44 -16.64
CA ARG A 35 -11.89 30.36 -17.71
C ARG A 35 -10.49 30.28 -17.06
N SER A 36 -9.59 29.60 -17.77
CA SER A 36 -8.16 29.43 -17.47
C SER A 36 -7.53 30.52 -16.60
N PHE A 37 -7.03 30.13 -15.42
CA PHE A 37 -5.94 30.86 -14.77
C PHE A 37 -4.63 30.19 -15.16
N ASN A 38 -3.85 30.90 -15.97
CA ASN A 38 -2.51 30.50 -16.34
C ASN A 38 -1.58 30.39 -15.12
N VAL A 39 -0.60 29.50 -15.29
CA VAL A 39 0.79 29.54 -14.82
C VAL A 39 1.23 30.80 -14.07
N GLU A 40 2.09 30.60 -13.04
CA GLU A 40 2.70 31.61 -12.15
C GLU A 40 1.91 32.04 -10.90
N LYS A 41 1.75 31.10 -9.95
CA LYS A 41 1.99 31.45 -8.52
C LYS A 41 3.17 30.67 -7.96
N ARG A 42 4.23 31.42 -7.66
CA ARG A 42 5.55 30.94 -7.25
C ARG A 42 5.52 30.35 -5.84
N LYS A 43 6.21 29.21 -5.67
CA LYS A 43 6.95 28.81 -4.46
C LYS A 43 6.30 29.11 -3.09
N ASN A 44 5.20 28.43 -2.74
CA ASN A 44 5.01 28.08 -1.32
C ASN A 44 5.95 26.92 -0.98
N LYS A 45 7.02 27.22 -0.22
CA LYS A 45 7.83 26.20 0.46
C LYS A 45 6.93 25.41 1.43
N TYR A 46 7.25 24.14 1.66
CA TYR A 46 6.59 23.23 2.62
C TYR A 46 5.18 22.72 2.24
N SER A 47 5.02 22.13 1.05
CA SER A 47 4.07 21.02 0.92
C SER A 47 4.69 19.76 1.55
N PHE A 48 4.08 19.23 2.62
CA PHE A 48 4.61 18.07 3.35
C PHE A 48 4.47 16.76 2.53
N GLN A 49 5.49 16.40 1.74
CA GLN A 49 5.40 15.30 0.76
C GLN A 49 5.37 13.86 1.33
N GLY A 50 5.50 13.65 2.64
CA GLY A 50 5.79 12.33 3.24
C GLY A 50 4.73 11.22 3.11
N GLY A 51 3.61 11.47 2.42
CA GLY A 51 2.72 10.40 1.93
C GLY A 51 3.39 9.52 0.85
N LYS A 52 4.34 10.08 0.07
CA LYS A 52 5.01 9.46 -1.08
C LYS A 52 5.62 8.08 -0.77
N ILE A 53 5.30 7.08 -1.58
CA ILE A 53 5.95 5.75 -1.52
C ILE A 53 7.42 5.93 -1.87
N ILE A 54 8.33 5.33 -1.08
CA ILE A 54 9.77 5.42 -1.32
C ILE A 54 10.20 4.24 -2.18
N TYR A 55 10.92 4.56 -3.25
CA TYR A 55 11.57 3.64 -4.17
C TYR A 55 13.08 3.89 -4.06
N GLY A 56 13.88 2.84 -4.20
CA GLY A 56 15.33 2.95 -4.29
C GLY A 56 15.75 3.57 -5.63
N ASN A 57 17.03 3.88 -5.76
CA ASN A 57 17.61 4.20 -7.07
C ASN A 57 17.45 2.97 -7.98
N ASP A 58 17.12 3.22 -9.24
CA ASP A 58 16.95 2.19 -10.28
C ASP A 58 15.98 1.07 -9.87
N ALA A 59 14.96 1.42 -9.07
CA ALA A 59 13.93 0.49 -8.63
C ALA A 59 13.03 0.06 -9.81
N ILE A 60 12.81 -1.24 -9.92
CA ILE A 60 12.08 -1.86 -11.02
C ILE A 60 10.59 -1.94 -10.68
N ASP A 61 9.73 -1.45 -11.58
CA ASP A 61 8.27 -1.56 -11.50
C ASP A 61 7.76 -2.27 -12.75
N ARG A 62 7.21 -3.48 -12.58
CA ARG A 62 6.65 -4.31 -13.66
C ARG A 62 5.15 -4.49 -13.47
N TRP A 63 4.47 -4.62 -14.61
CA TRP A 63 3.11 -5.13 -14.67
C TRP A 63 2.98 -6.09 -15.85
N PHE A 64 2.26 -7.18 -15.63
CA PHE A 64 1.89 -8.15 -16.66
C PHE A 64 0.63 -8.92 -16.22
N THR A 65 0.05 -9.66 -17.16
CA THR A 65 -1.07 -10.56 -16.88
C THR A 65 -0.57 -11.99 -16.76
N VAL A 66 -1.26 -12.80 -15.97
CA VAL A 66 -0.86 -14.17 -15.65
C VAL A 66 -2.10 -15.04 -15.67
N GLY A 67 -2.05 -16.15 -16.40
CA GLY A 67 -3.08 -17.20 -16.32
C GLY A 67 -3.48 -17.75 -17.68
N LEU A 68 -3.58 -16.91 -18.73
CA LEU A 68 -3.97 -17.36 -20.07
C LEU A 68 -2.82 -18.02 -20.84
N ALA A 69 -3.14 -18.98 -21.70
CA ALA A 69 -2.23 -19.50 -22.72
C ALA A 69 -2.09 -18.52 -23.91
N ASP A 70 -0.91 -18.50 -24.56
CA ASP A 70 -0.56 -17.54 -25.63
C ASP A 70 -1.41 -17.66 -26.92
N GLU A 71 -2.14 -18.77 -27.11
CA GLU A 71 -3.01 -18.97 -28.29
C GLU A 71 -4.34 -18.20 -28.23
N ILE A 72 -4.62 -17.50 -27.12
CA ILE A 72 -5.87 -16.76 -26.92
C ILE A 72 -5.63 -15.26 -27.02
N GLU A 73 -6.36 -14.61 -27.93
CA GLU A 73 -6.42 -13.15 -27.99
C GLU A 73 -6.92 -12.59 -26.66
N PHE A 74 -5.99 -12.10 -25.83
CA PHE A 74 -6.22 -11.47 -24.52
C PHE A 74 -7.43 -10.51 -24.50
N SER A 75 -7.60 -9.74 -25.57
CA SER A 75 -8.71 -8.80 -25.78
C SER A 75 -10.08 -9.46 -25.89
N SER A 76 -10.18 -10.68 -26.45
CA SER A 76 -11.45 -11.40 -26.61
C SER A 76 -12.03 -11.91 -25.28
N VAL A 77 -11.15 -12.26 -24.33
CA VAL A 77 -11.51 -12.90 -23.05
C VAL A 77 -11.45 -11.97 -21.83
N THR A 78 -10.96 -10.73 -21.96
CA THR A 78 -10.90 -9.76 -20.85
C THR A 78 -11.70 -8.48 -21.10
N CYS A 79 -12.16 -7.85 -20.02
CA CYS A 79 -12.67 -6.47 -20.04
C CYS A 79 -12.32 -5.75 -18.73
N LEU A 80 -12.53 -4.43 -18.72
CA LEU A 80 -12.44 -3.61 -17.52
C LEU A 80 -13.83 -3.33 -16.93
N LYS A 81 -14.07 -3.76 -15.67
CA LYS A 81 -15.29 -3.46 -14.91
C LYS A 81 -15.01 -2.40 -13.82
N PRO A 82 -15.94 -1.46 -13.57
CA PRO A 82 -15.75 -0.42 -12.55
C PRO A 82 -15.86 -0.99 -11.13
N VAL A 83 -14.94 -0.58 -10.26
CA VAL A 83 -14.93 -0.96 -8.83
C VAL A 83 -15.43 0.20 -7.98
N SER A 84 -16.40 -0.05 -7.12
CA SER A 84 -16.96 0.98 -6.23
C SER A 84 -16.09 1.11 -4.98
N LEU A 85 -15.19 2.10 -4.96
CA LEU A 85 -14.29 2.38 -3.83
C LEU A 85 -14.36 3.86 -3.47
N GLU A 86 -15.12 4.20 -2.42
CA GLU A 86 -15.35 5.59 -2.02
C GLU A 86 -14.07 6.36 -1.71
N SER A 87 -13.11 5.72 -1.00
CA SER A 87 -11.84 6.35 -0.61
C SER A 87 -10.99 6.78 -1.81
N ILE A 88 -11.16 6.10 -2.96
CA ILE A 88 -10.49 6.42 -4.22
C ILE A 88 -11.32 7.38 -5.07
N GLN A 89 -12.64 7.16 -5.17
CA GLN A 89 -13.54 8.00 -5.94
C GLN A 89 -13.56 9.45 -5.40
N ARG A 90 -13.58 9.63 -4.07
CA ARG A 90 -13.47 10.97 -3.45
C ARG A 90 -12.17 11.70 -3.77
N LYS A 91 -11.08 10.96 -4.06
CA LYS A 91 -9.75 11.52 -4.38
C LYS A 91 -9.53 11.80 -5.87
N GLN A 92 -10.15 11.03 -6.76
CA GLN A 92 -9.91 11.08 -8.20
C GLN A 92 -11.12 11.51 -9.03
N GLY A 93 -12.31 11.67 -8.42
CA GLY A 93 -13.57 12.01 -9.11
C GLY A 93 -14.22 10.83 -9.82
N GLU A 94 -13.43 9.90 -10.34
CA GLU A 94 -13.89 8.74 -11.11
C GLU A 94 -13.78 7.42 -10.33
N LYS A 95 -14.61 6.44 -10.70
CA LYS A 95 -14.47 5.05 -10.23
C LYS A 95 -13.30 4.38 -10.96
N PRO A 96 -12.34 3.76 -10.24
CA PRO A 96 -11.29 2.96 -10.86
C PRO A 96 -11.90 1.72 -11.55
N LEU A 97 -11.17 1.16 -12.52
CA LEU A 97 -11.55 -0.12 -13.14
C LEU A 97 -10.62 -1.24 -12.67
N ALA A 98 -11.12 -2.48 -12.64
CA ALA A 98 -10.33 -3.69 -12.48
C ALA A 98 -10.46 -4.57 -13.73
N LEU A 99 -9.39 -5.29 -14.06
CA LEU A 99 -9.39 -6.29 -15.12
C LEU A 99 -10.11 -7.54 -14.65
N VAL A 100 -11.02 -8.05 -15.48
CA VAL A 100 -11.78 -9.28 -15.23
C VAL A 100 -11.86 -10.10 -16.52
N LEU A 101 -12.16 -11.39 -16.37
CA LEU A 101 -12.56 -12.23 -17.50
C LEU A 101 -13.99 -11.88 -17.95
N ASN A 102 -14.22 -11.98 -19.25
CA ASN A 102 -15.52 -11.78 -19.89
C ASN A 102 -16.48 -12.91 -19.49
N ASP A 103 -17.73 -12.57 -19.18
CA ASP A 103 -18.69 -13.58 -18.67
C ASP A 103 -19.04 -14.64 -19.73
N ARG A 104 -18.84 -14.36 -21.04
CA ARG A 104 -18.94 -15.36 -22.12
C ARG A 104 -18.02 -16.58 -21.92
N VAL A 105 -16.87 -16.39 -21.28
CA VAL A 105 -15.92 -17.48 -20.95
C VAL A 105 -16.44 -18.37 -19.80
N LYS A 106 -17.46 -17.93 -19.07
CA LYS A 106 -18.15 -18.72 -18.03
C LYS A 106 -19.37 -19.48 -18.56
N GLU A 107 -19.91 -19.07 -19.71
CA GLU A 107 -21.14 -19.64 -20.30
C GLU A 107 -20.83 -20.67 -21.41
N GLU A 108 -19.76 -20.46 -22.18
CA GLU A 108 -19.31 -21.45 -23.16
C GLU A 108 -18.54 -22.59 -22.47
N ASN A 109 -19.15 -23.78 -22.43
CA ASN A 109 -18.51 -25.05 -22.03
C ASN A 109 -17.45 -25.54 -23.04
N LYS A 110 -16.60 -24.63 -23.55
CA LYS A 110 -15.27 -25.01 -24.04
C LYS A 110 -14.48 -25.55 -22.84
N GLU A 111 -13.58 -26.49 -23.07
CA GLU A 111 -12.76 -27.03 -22.00
C GLU A 111 -11.93 -25.91 -21.37
N VAL A 112 -12.38 -25.43 -20.20
CA VAL A 112 -11.80 -24.30 -19.48
C VAL A 112 -10.30 -24.52 -19.22
N THR A 113 -9.88 -25.78 -19.17
CA THR A 113 -8.50 -26.29 -19.14
C THR A 113 -7.61 -25.83 -20.29
N GLU A 114 -8.10 -25.68 -21.53
CA GLU A 114 -7.27 -25.23 -22.67
C GLU A 114 -6.94 -23.73 -22.58
N ILE A 115 -7.77 -22.95 -21.87
CA ILE A 115 -7.67 -21.49 -21.80
C ILE A 115 -6.56 -21.03 -20.86
N PHE A 116 -6.26 -21.82 -19.83
CA PHE A 116 -5.33 -21.44 -18.77
C PHE A 116 -4.01 -22.21 -18.84
N LEU A 117 -2.92 -21.55 -18.44
CA LEU A 117 -1.62 -22.17 -18.23
C LEU A 117 -1.73 -23.29 -17.17
N ASN A 118 -1.13 -24.43 -17.45
CA ASN A 118 -1.01 -25.55 -16.50
C ASN A 118 -0.11 -25.22 -15.28
N SER A 119 0.82 -24.27 -15.41
CA SER A 119 1.77 -23.90 -14.36
C SER A 119 2.16 -22.41 -14.41
N PRO A 120 1.20 -21.49 -14.21
CA PRO A 120 1.40 -20.03 -14.37
C PRO A 120 2.44 -19.45 -13.39
N TRP A 121 2.70 -20.12 -12.26
CA TRP A 121 3.77 -19.74 -11.34
C TRP A 121 5.16 -19.88 -11.95
N ASN A 122 5.38 -20.79 -12.91
CA ASN A 122 6.66 -20.91 -13.62
C ASN A 122 6.89 -19.68 -14.50
N PHE A 123 5.89 -19.30 -15.30
CA PHE A 123 5.91 -18.08 -16.11
C PHE A 123 6.18 -16.84 -15.25
N VAL A 124 5.56 -16.73 -14.07
CA VAL A 124 5.86 -15.63 -13.13
C VAL A 124 7.31 -15.67 -12.68
N ALA A 125 7.82 -16.83 -12.23
CA ALA A 125 9.18 -16.96 -11.74
C ALA A 125 10.22 -16.58 -12.80
N GLU A 126 10.03 -17.03 -14.04
CA GLU A 126 10.90 -16.73 -15.19
C GLU A 126 10.90 -15.23 -15.51
N ASN A 127 9.72 -14.60 -15.60
CA ASN A 127 9.60 -13.17 -15.90
C ASN A 127 10.22 -12.27 -14.82
N VAL A 128 10.26 -12.69 -13.55
CA VAL A 128 10.82 -11.87 -12.45
C VAL A 128 12.23 -12.29 -12.02
N LYS A 129 12.80 -13.40 -12.51
CA LYS A 129 14.11 -13.93 -12.06
C LYS A 129 15.22 -12.89 -12.22
N GLN A 130 15.37 -12.31 -13.41
CA GLN A 130 16.44 -11.34 -13.69
C GLN A 130 16.21 -10.01 -12.96
N ASP A 131 14.98 -9.48 -12.98
CA ASP A 131 14.63 -8.25 -12.26
C ASP A 131 14.87 -8.38 -10.74
N LEU A 132 14.61 -9.57 -10.16
CA LEU A 132 14.86 -9.84 -8.74
C LEU A 132 16.36 -9.84 -8.41
N LEU A 133 17.20 -10.40 -9.29
CA LEU A 133 18.66 -10.38 -9.14
C LEU A 133 19.19 -8.94 -9.24
N SER A 134 18.83 -8.20 -10.29
CA SER A 134 19.25 -6.80 -10.48
C SER A 134 18.78 -5.89 -9.34
N ALA A 135 17.53 -6.04 -8.89
CA ALA A 135 17.02 -5.28 -7.75
C ALA A 135 17.73 -5.63 -6.43
N PHE A 136 18.32 -6.83 -6.30
CA PHE A 136 19.06 -7.23 -5.12
C PHE A 136 20.47 -6.61 -5.06
N GLU A 137 21.17 -6.47 -6.19
CA GLU A 137 22.43 -5.72 -6.25
C GLU A 137 22.22 -4.24 -5.84
N ASN A 138 21.10 -3.63 -6.24
CA ASN A 138 20.73 -2.28 -5.80
C ASN A 138 20.47 -2.20 -4.27
N VAL A 139 20.03 -3.30 -3.64
CA VAL A 139 19.90 -3.40 -2.18
C VAL A 139 21.26 -3.57 -1.51
N LYS A 140 22.21 -4.30 -2.10
CA LYS A 140 23.58 -4.41 -1.57
C LYS A 140 24.23 -3.02 -1.43
N ASN A 141 24.16 -2.22 -2.51
CA ASN A 141 24.66 -0.84 -2.52
C ASN A 141 23.98 0.06 -1.46
N GLU A 142 22.72 -0.21 -1.09
CA GLU A 142 22.02 0.47 0.01
C GLU A 142 22.59 0.08 1.38
N ILE A 143 22.86 -1.21 1.60
CA ILE A 143 23.36 -1.75 2.87
C ILE A 143 24.79 -1.26 3.12
N GLU A 144 25.65 -1.24 2.09
CA GLU A 144 27.05 -0.81 2.19
C GLU A 144 27.21 0.70 2.46
N SER A 145 26.18 1.51 2.19
CA SER A 145 26.22 2.97 2.32
C SER A 145 25.57 3.54 3.60
N GLN A 146 25.10 2.69 4.53
CA GLN A 146 24.29 3.12 5.67
C GLN A 146 24.79 2.58 7.02
N GLU A 147 25.76 3.25 7.62
CA GLU A 147 26.34 2.90 8.93
C GLU A 147 25.36 3.03 10.12
N VAL A 148 24.32 3.86 10.00
CA VAL A 148 23.45 4.31 11.12
C VAL A 148 22.07 3.62 11.11
N GLU A 149 21.79 2.76 10.13
CA GLU A 149 20.49 2.12 9.94
C GLU A 149 20.65 0.60 9.72
N GLU A 150 19.97 -0.23 10.51
CA GLU A 150 19.89 -1.68 10.23
C GLU A 150 18.95 -1.87 9.03
N VAL A 151 19.54 -2.01 7.84
CA VAL A 151 18.84 -2.26 6.57
C VAL A 151 18.65 -3.77 6.40
N LYS A 152 17.38 -4.23 6.40
CA LYS A 152 17.05 -5.64 6.19
C LYS A 152 16.21 -5.88 4.93
N PRO A 153 16.71 -6.61 3.91
CA PRO A 153 15.90 -7.00 2.76
C PRO A 153 14.72 -7.89 3.16
N THR A 154 13.64 -7.82 2.38
CA THR A 154 12.50 -8.74 2.50
C THR A 154 11.83 -8.88 1.14
N LEU A 155 11.61 -10.12 0.71
CA LEU A 155 10.72 -10.45 -0.41
C LEU A 155 9.31 -10.68 0.13
N VAL A 156 8.32 -9.97 -0.41
CA VAL A 156 6.93 -9.95 0.10
C VAL A 156 5.94 -10.12 -1.04
N ALA A 157 5.06 -11.09 -0.94
CA ALA A 157 3.84 -11.20 -1.71
C ALA A 157 2.68 -10.51 -0.98
N ARG A 158 1.88 -9.72 -1.69
CA ARG A 158 0.66 -9.07 -1.19
C ARG A 158 -0.53 -9.38 -2.09
N PHE A 159 -1.68 -9.53 -1.47
CA PHE A 159 -2.97 -9.82 -2.11
C PHE A 159 -3.80 -8.55 -2.20
N GLY A 160 -4.66 -8.45 -3.21
CA GLY A 160 -5.49 -7.28 -3.44
C GLY A 160 -6.02 -7.21 -4.87
N LYS A 161 -6.23 -5.99 -5.36
CA LYS A 161 -6.65 -5.73 -6.75
C LYS A 161 -5.81 -4.66 -7.43
N ILE A 162 -5.46 -4.90 -8.70
CA ILE A 162 -4.86 -3.91 -9.59
C ILE A 162 -5.98 -3.04 -10.13
N LEU A 163 -5.90 -1.75 -9.81
CA LEU A 163 -6.85 -0.74 -10.22
C LEU A 163 -6.23 0.13 -11.31
N PHE A 164 -6.92 0.21 -12.44
CA PHE A 164 -6.64 1.08 -13.56
C PHE A 164 -7.40 2.39 -13.41
N HIS A 165 -6.72 3.50 -13.65
CA HIS A 165 -7.27 4.86 -13.54
C HIS A 165 -7.20 5.55 -14.89
N GLY A 166 -8.17 6.41 -15.17
CA GLY A 166 -8.14 7.28 -16.34
C GLY A 166 -6.86 8.13 -16.39
N SER A 167 -6.48 8.52 -17.61
CA SER A 167 -5.33 9.40 -17.84
C SER A 167 -5.80 10.63 -18.62
N ARG A 168 -4.93 11.66 -18.73
CA ARG A 168 -5.23 12.82 -19.59
C ARG A 168 -5.34 12.48 -21.09
N SER A 169 -4.85 11.31 -21.50
CA SER A 169 -4.86 10.83 -22.88
C SER A 169 -5.86 9.70 -23.15
N VAL A 170 -6.40 9.06 -22.10
CA VAL A 170 -7.35 7.94 -22.23
C VAL A 170 -8.54 8.19 -21.32
N ASN A 171 -9.69 8.53 -21.93
CA ASN A 171 -10.97 8.61 -21.23
C ASN A 171 -11.37 7.20 -20.77
N LEU A 172 -11.68 7.06 -19.49
CA LEU A 172 -12.07 5.78 -18.90
C LEU A 172 -13.40 5.25 -19.46
N GLU A 173 -14.26 6.11 -20.01
CA GLU A 173 -15.55 5.73 -20.62
C GLU A 173 -15.42 4.96 -21.94
N SER A 174 -14.40 5.22 -22.77
CA SER A 174 -14.20 4.45 -24.01
C SER A 174 -13.58 3.06 -23.77
N VAL A 175 -13.07 2.82 -22.56
CA VAL A 175 -12.46 1.56 -22.13
C VAL A 175 -13.39 0.73 -21.22
N ARG A 176 -14.50 1.33 -20.74
CA ARG A 176 -15.56 0.60 -20.04
C ARG A 176 -16.30 -0.29 -21.03
N SER A 177 -16.33 -1.59 -20.76
CA SER A 177 -17.11 -2.61 -21.50
C SER A 177 -16.62 -2.96 -22.92
N SER A 178 -15.50 -2.42 -23.38
CA SER A 178 -14.84 -2.83 -24.63
C SER A 178 -13.74 -3.86 -24.37
N SER A 179 -13.43 -4.67 -25.39
CA SER A 179 -12.24 -5.54 -25.40
C SER A 179 -10.98 -4.67 -25.42
N VAL A 180 -10.12 -4.81 -24.41
CA VAL A 180 -8.94 -3.94 -24.26
C VAL A 180 -7.68 -4.72 -24.58
N ALA A 181 -6.89 -4.24 -25.55
CA ALA A 181 -5.60 -4.81 -25.84
C ALA A 181 -4.60 -4.54 -24.70
N GLU A 182 -3.75 -5.52 -24.41
CA GLU A 182 -2.83 -5.47 -23.26
C GLU A 182 -1.89 -4.25 -23.30
N TYR A 183 -1.42 -3.86 -24.49
CA TYR A 183 -0.55 -2.68 -24.67
C TYR A 183 -1.23 -1.37 -24.23
N THR A 184 -2.57 -1.26 -24.33
CA THR A 184 -3.32 -0.10 -23.85
C THR A 184 -3.36 -0.08 -22.33
N LEU A 185 -3.55 -1.24 -21.68
CA LEU A 185 -3.48 -1.38 -20.22
C LEU A 185 -2.09 -1.04 -19.66
N ARG A 186 -1.02 -1.29 -20.43
CA ARG A 186 0.36 -0.92 -20.07
C ARG A 186 0.55 0.59 -19.95
N GLN A 187 -0.21 1.40 -20.70
CA GLN A 187 -0.15 2.88 -20.70
C GLN A 187 -1.04 3.54 -19.64
N LEU A 188 -2.00 2.80 -19.06
CA LEU A 188 -2.87 3.33 -18.01
C LEU A 188 -2.12 3.51 -16.68
N LYS A 189 -2.53 4.51 -15.91
CA LYS A 189 -2.06 4.68 -14.53
C LYS A 189 -2.64 3.55 -13.67
N ARG A 190 -1.78 2.87 -12.91
CA ARG A 190 -2.16 1.73 -12.05
C ARG A 190 -1.98 2.03 -10.57
N SER A 191 -2.75 1.34 -9.72
CA SER A 191 -2.47 1.22 -8.28
C SER A 191 -2.93 -0.12 -7.75
N PHE A 192 -2.11 -0.78 -6.92
CA PHE A 192 -2.51 -1.98 -6.21
C PHE A 192 -3.23 -1.64 -4.89
N TYR A 193 -4.50 -2.02 -4.77
CA TYR A 193 -5.32 -1.83 -3.57
C TYR A 193 -5.25 -3.10 -2.71
N THR A 194 -4.65 -2.98 -1.52
CA THR A 194 -4.35 -4.13 -0.62
C THR A 194 -5.47 -4.52 0.33
N ASN A 195 -6.58 -3.76 0.35
CA ASN A 195 -7.73 -4.09 1.20
C ASN A 195 -8.47 -5.29 0.59
N VAL A 196 -8.77 -6.27 1.42
CA VAL A 196 -9.47 -7.51 1.02
C VAL A 196 -10.78 -7.67 1.82
N SER A 197 -11.67 -8.54 1.35
CA SER A 197 -12.91 -8.85 2.06
C SER A 197 -12.66 -9.68 3.33
N SER A 198 -13.53 -9.55 4.32
CA SER A 198 -13.54 -10.42 5.50
C SER A 198 -13.78 -11.89 5.13
N SER A 199 -14.56 -12.16 4.08
CA SER A 199 -14.75 -13.51 3.53
C SER A 199 -13.44 -14.12 3.01
N PHE A 200 -12.60 -13.35 2.30
CA PHE A 200 -11.26 -13.80 1.91
C PHE A 200 -10.37 -14.05 3.12
N VAL A 201 -10.35 -13.16 4.12
CA VAL A 201 -9.57 -13.37 5.36
C VAL A 201 -9.99 -14.66 6.08
N ASN A 202 -11.29 -14.92 6.20
CA ASN A 202 -11.82 -16.13 6.80
C ASN A 202 -11.45 -17.38 5.97
N HIS A 203 -11.53 -17.30 4.63
CA HIS A 203 -11.08 -18.38 3.76
C HIS A 203 -9.60 -18.71 3.95
N ILE A 204 -8.72 -17.69 4.05
CA ILE A 204 -7.30 -17.88 4.30
C ILE A 204 -7.04 -18.53 5.66
N ILE A 205 -7.74 -18.10 6.72
CA ILE A 205 -7.58 -18.68 8.07
C ILE A 205 -8.05 -20.13 8.13
N ASN A 206 -9.19 -20.44 7.50
CA ASN A 206 -9.85 -21.74 7.65
C ASN A 206 -9.33 -22.80 6.66
N ASN A 207 -8.83 -22.40 5.48
CA ASN A 207 -8.43 -23.32 4.41
C ASN A 207 -6.93 -23.19 4.06
N ALA A 208 -6.48 -21.99 3.70
CA ALA A 208 -5.10 -21.78 3.23
C ALA A 208 -4.05 -22.03 4.32
N VAL A 209 -4.32 -21.62 5.57
CA VAL A 209 -3.42 -21.82 6.71
C VAL A 209 -3.22 -23.31 7.03
N PRO A 210 -4.27 -24.14 7.21
CA PRO A 210 -4.11 -25.59 7.35
C PRO A 210 -3.46 -26.25 6.13
N MET A 211 -3.91 -25.93 4.92
CA MET A 211 -3.39 -26.53 3.67
C MET A 211 -1.89 -26.27 3.47
N ALA A 212 -1.43 -25.07 3.82
CA ALA A 212 -0.02 -24.68 3.72
C ALA A 212 0.84 -25.10 4.93
N GLY A 213 0.28 -25.84 5.90
CA GLY A 213 0.99 -26.26 7.12
C GLY A 213 1.50 -25.08 7.96
N LEU A 214 0.72 -24.01 8.07
CA LEU A 214 1.14 -22.78 8.75
C LEU A 214 0.70 -22.73 10.21
N GLU A 215 1.68 -22.64 11.11
CA GLU A 215 1.42 -22.55 12.56
C GLU A 215 1.30 -21.10 13.03
N LEU A 216 0.46 -20.84 14.05
CA LEU A 216 0.32 -19.50 14.63
C LEU A 216 1.58 -19.11 15.41
N GLU A 217 2.36 -18.18 14.89
CA GLU A 217 3.59 -17.69 15.54
C GLU A 217 3.27 -16.66 16.63
N LYS A 218 2.36 -15.72 16.35
CA LYS A 218 1.98 -14.64 17.29
C LYS A 218 0.76 -13.83 16.85
N VAL A 219 0.11 -13.23 17.84
CA VAL A 219 -0.83 -12.12 17.68
C VAL A 219 -0.15 -10.85 18.21
N LYS A 220 -0.30 -9.70 17.51
CA LYS A 220 0.24 -8.41 17.94
C LYS A 220 -0.70 -7.26 17.63
N LYS A 221 -1.10 -6.53 18.68
CA LYS A 221 -1.73 -5.20 18.62
C LYS A 221 -0.63 -4.15 18.73
N ILE A 222 -0.53 -3.25 17.75
CA ILE A 222 0.54 -2.24 17.65
C ILE A 222 -0.04 -0.93 17.12
N TYR A 223 0.26 0.17 17.80
CA TYR A 223 0.11 1.52 17.27
C TYR A 223 1.37 1.95 16.54
N HIS A 224 1.25 2.55 15.36
CA HIS A 224 2.35 3.12 14.59
C HIS A 224 2.13 4.63 14.48
N VAL A 225 2.78 5.40 15.35
CA VAL A 225 2.81 6.86 15.25
C VAL A 225 3.80 7.23 14.14
N LYS A 226 3.35 7.99 13.14
CA LYS A 226 4.24 8.49 12.08
C LYS A 226 4.65 9.91 12.43
N ILE A 227 5.95 10.13 12.49
CA ILE A 227 6.56 11.41 12.84
C ILE A 227 7.34 11.90 11.62
N PHE A 228 7.07 13.14 11.22
CA PHE A 228 7.87 13.89 10.27
C PHE A 228 9.05 14.53 11.01
N ASP A 229 10.21 14.54 10.37
CA ASP A 229 11.40 15.23 10.84
C ASP A 229 11.74 16.33 9.82
N LYS A 230 11.71 17.60 10.26
CA LYS A 230 12.06 18.77 9.46
C LYS A 230 13.49 18.72 8.92
N MET A 231 14.39 18.00 9.60
CA MET A 231 15.78 17.78 9.18
C MET A 231 15.95 16.62 8.18
N ARG A 232 14.95 15.74 8.06
CA ARG A 232 14.94 14.60 7.12
C ARG A 232 13.60 14.55 6.35
N PRO A 233 13.27 15.58 5.55
CA PRO A 233 11.91 15.80 5.04
C PRO A 233 11.39 14.70 4.10
N ASP A 234 12.28 14.01 3.39
CA ASP A 234 11.94 12.88 2.51
C ASP A 234 11.68 11.57 3.27
N SER A 235 12.03 11.54 4.55
CA SER A 235 11.78 10.41 5.45
C SER A 235 10.54 10.63 6.31
N THR A 236 9.99 9.52 6.83
CA THR A 236 8.97 9.57 7.87
C THR A 236 9.29 8.47 8.87
N ILE A 237 9.54 8.89 10.10
CA ILE A 237 9.85 8.02 11.23
C ILE A 237 8.56 7.28 11.61
N SER A 238 8.68 5.99 11.90
CA SER A 238 7.57 5.10 12.26
C SER A 238 7.83 4.49 13.63
N CYS A 239 7.31 5.14 14.66
CA CYS A 239 7.39 4.68 16.03
C CYS A 239 6.32 3.61 16.30
N LYS A 240 6.75 2.38 16.57
CA LYS A 240 5.87 1.26 16.93
C LYS A 240 5.73 1.19 18.44
N CYS A 241 4.50 1.29 18.91
CA CYS A 241 4.17 1.33 20.32
C CYS A 241 3.14 0.24 20.66
N PHE A 242 3.18 -0.25 21.89
CA PHE A 242 2.13 -1.08 22.49
C PHE A 242 1.48 -0.32 23.65
N VAL A 243 0.33 -0.78 24.12
CA VAL A 243 -0.32 -0.23 25.32
C VAL A 243 0.18 -1.01 26.54
N LYS A 244 0.66 -0.31 27.57
CA LYS A 244 0.94 -0.92 28.88
C LYS A 244 -0.38 -1.34 29.52
N GLN A 245 -0.44 -2.59 29.99
CA GLN A 245 -1.62 -3.15 30.65
C GLN A 245 -2.02 -2.35 31.90
N ASP A 246 -1.05 -1.79 32.62
CA ASP A 246 -1.29 -1.20 33.95
C ASP A 246 -1.71 0.29 33.93
N PHE A 247 -1.54 1.00 32.79
CA PHE A 247 -1.62 2.48 32.76
C PHE A 247 -2.31 3.08 31.54
N GLU A 248 -2.80 2.28 30.59
CA GLU A 248 -3.37 2.77 29.30
C GLU A 248 -2.44 3.71 28.50
N LYS A 249 -1.14 3.66 28.77
CA LYS A 249 -0.12 4.50 28.13
C LYS A 249 0.61 3.74 27.04
N LEU A 250 0.99 4.46 25.98
CA LEU A 250 1.85 3.92 24.94
C LEU A 250 3.28 3.74 25.43
N GLU A 251 3.85 2.56 25.21
CA GLU A 251 5.28 2.30 25.32
C GLU A 251 5.90 2.10 23.93
N LEU A 252 6.96 2.86 23.64
CA LEU A 252 7.74 2.74 22.42
C LEU A 252 8.55 1.44 22.42
N TYR A 253 8.30 0.58 21.45
CA TYR A 253 8.98 -0.70 21.26
C TYR A 253 10.05 -0.67 20.16
N LYS A 254 9.79 0.00 19.03
CA LYS A 254 10.74 0.06 17.90
C LYS A 254 10.54 1.30 17.05
N ILE A 255 11.63 2.02 16.79
CA ILE A 255 11.70 3.08 15.78
C ILE A 255 12.22 2.46 14.46
N GLY A 256 11.68 2.92 13.33
CA GLY A 256 12.23 2.60 12.02
C GLY A 256 11.73 3.60 10.97
N LEU A 257 12.31 3.58 9.78
CA LEU A 257 11.87 4.44 8.69
C LEU A 257 10.82 3.77 7.80
N LYS A 258 10.30 4.55 6.86
CA LYS A 258 9.41 4.07 5.80
C LYS A 258 10.17 3.08 4.91
N GLN A 259 9.53 1.97 4.59
CA GLN A 259 10.09 0.91 3.75
C GLN A 259 10.39 1.43 2.32
N VAL A 260 11.58 1.10 1.83
CA VAL A 260 12.05 1.38 0.46
C VAL A 260 11.75 0.18 -0.43
N ARG A 261 11.39 0.42 -1.70
CA ARG A 261 11.05 -0.60 -2.70
C ARG A 261 12.12 -0.65 -3.78
N TYR A 262 12.58 -1.86 -4.11
CA TYR A 262 13.60 -2.12 -5.13
C TYR A 262 13.05 -2.90 -6.31
N LEU A 263 12.12 -3.82 -6.05
CA LEU A 263 11.29 -4.45 -7.08
C LEU A 263 9.83 -4.34 -6.67
N VAL A 264 8.96 -4.06 -7.63
CA VAL A 264 7.51 -4.27 -7.58
C VAL A 264 7.11 -4.97 -8.87
N ALA A 265 6.50 -6.15 -8.76
CA ALA A 265 5.88 -6.84 -9.89
C ALA A 265 4.40 -7.05 -9.58
N ASP A 266 3.55 -6.34 -10.33
CA ASP A 266 2.09 -6.41 -10.25
C ASP A 266 1.55 -7.37 -11.31
N MET A 267 0.94 -8.46 -10.85
CA MET A 267 0.40 -9.53 -11.68
C MET A 267 -1.11 -9.49 -11.64
N SER A 268 -1.73 -9.31 -12.81
CA SER A 268 -3.18 -9.46 -12.96
C SER A 268 -3.48 -10.94 -13.11
N CYS A 269 -4.03 -11.57 -12.07
CA CYS A 269 -4.16 -13.03 -11.99
C CYS A 269 -5.50 -13.46 -12.59
N LEU A 270 -5.49 -13.75 -13.88
CA LEU A 270 -6.67 -14.16 -14.63
C LEU A 270 -7.14 -15.55 -14.17
N GLY A 271 -8.45 -15.72 -14.05
CA GLY A 271 -9.05 -16.92 -13.46
C GLY A 271 -8.99 -16.98 -11.92
N LYS A 272 -8.45 -15.94 -11.25
CA LYS A 272 -8.33 -15.87 -9.78
C LYS A 272 -9.16 -14.74 -9.18
N ASN A 273 -9.56 -14.88 -7.91
CA ASN A 273 -10.35 -13.86 -7.21
C ASN A 273 -9.50 -12.66 -6.80
N MET A 274 -8.18 -12.81 -6.65
CA MET A 274 -7.24 -11.76 -6.20
C MET A 274 -6.06 -11.60 -7.16
N ASP A 275 -5.58 -10.37 -7.30
CA ASP A 275 -4.31 -10.05 -7.96
C ASP A 275 -3.14 -10.15 -6.98
N LEU A 276 -1.94 -10.34 -7.52
CA LEU A 276 -0.71 -10.54 -6.75
C LEU A 276 0.28 -9.39 -6.98
N ARG A 277 0.87 -8.89 -5.89
CA ARG A 277 2.01 -7.96 -5.92
C ARG A 277 3.20 -8.60 -5.23
N LEU A 278 4.25 -8.94 -5.99
CA LEU A 278 5.54 -9.37 -5.46
C LEU A 278 6.45 -8.16 -5.29
N MET A 279 7.18 -8.07 -4.17
CA MET A 279 8.02 -6.91 -3.86
C MET A 279 9.33 -7.29 -3.17
N LEU A 280 10.47 -6.88 -3.74
CA LEU A 280 11.73 -6.78 -2.98
C LEU A 280 11.78 -5.39 -2.34
N CYS A 281 11.96 -5.36 -1.02
CA CYS A 281 11.87 -4.13 -0.26
C CYS A 281 12.67 -4.20 1.05
N THR A 282 13.35 -3.11 1.41
CA THR A 282 14.13 -3.05 2.64
C THR A 282 13.32 -2.45 3.79
N LYS A 283 13.62 -2.92 5.00
CA LYS A 283 13.13 -2.32 6.25
C LYS A 283 14.32 -1.76 6.97
N ARG A 284 14.28 -0.47 7.27
CA ARG A 284 15.34 0.23 8.00
C ARG A 284 14.93 0.45 9.44
N THR A 285 15.72 -0.06 10.38
CA THR A 285 15.61 0.27 11.80
C THR A 285 16.63 1.35 12.10
N ILE A 286 16.22 2.42 12.78
CA ILE A 286 17.20 3.37 13.30
C ILE A 286 17.83 2.73 14.55
N THR A 287 19.14 2.48 14.51
CA THR A 287 19.88 1.80 15.60
C THR A 287 20.48 2.79 16.59
N SER A 288 20.85 3.99 16.15
CA SER A 288 21.27 5.10 17.00
C SER A 288 20.48 6.38 16.71
N LEU A 289 20.12 7.06 17.80
CA LEU A 289 19.54 8.41 17.86
C LEU A 289 20.29 9.13 18.98
N THR A 290 20.40 10.46 18.91
CA THR A 290 20.91 11.19 20.08
C THR A 290 19.89 11.16 21.22
N ASP A 291 20.35 11.42 22.45
CA ASP A 291 19.44 11.48 23.61
C ASP A 291 18.35 12.54 23.43
N ASP A 292 18.66 13.68 22.82
CA ASP A 292 17.69 14.74 22.49
C ASP A 292 16.64 14.28 21.46
N GLU A 293 17.05 13.54 20.42
CA GLU A 293 16.14 12.98 19.42
C GLU A 293 15.21 11.93 20.05
N MET A 294 15.77 11.04 20.87
CA MET A 294 15.02 10.01 21.56
C MET A 294 14.08 10.60 22.62
N HIS A 295 14.51 11.64 23.35
CA HIS A 295 13.68 12.40 24.28
C HIS A 295 12.51 13.07 23.56
N SER A 296 12.78 13.76 22.45
CA SER A 296 11.77 14.43 21.62
C SER A 296 10.70 13.46 21.14
N ILE A 297 11.11 12.31 20.58
CA ILE A 297 10.21 11.26 20.09
C ILE A 297 9.40 10.64 21.25
N ARG A 298 10.05 10.35 22.39
CA ARG A 298 9.36 9.83 23.58
C ARG A 298 8.34 10.82 24.13
N SER A 299 8.62 12.12 24.14
CA SER A 299 7.70 13.16 24.60
C SER A 299 6.43 13.24 23.75
N ILE A 300 6.55 13.10 22.42
CA ILE A 300 5.38 13.04 21.52
C ILE A 300 4.54 11.79 21.84
N ILE A 301 5.18 10.64 21.99
CA ILE A 301 4.48 9.36 22.25
C ILE A 301 3.80 9.35 23.62
N SER A 302 4.45 9.87 24.66
CA SER A 302 3.89 9.93 26.02
C SER A 302 2.74 10.93 26.17
N SER A 303 2.62 11.88 25.24
CA SER A 303 1.51 12.84 25.16
C SER A 303 0.31 12.33 24.37
N ALA A 304 0.39 11.15 23.77
CA ALA A 304 -0.71 10.54 23.04
C ALA A 304 -1.80 10.02 24.01
N ILE A 305 -3.05 10.19 23.62
CA ILE A 305 -4.23 9.71 24.35
C ILE A 305 -4.86 8.61 23.51
N LEU A 306 -5.10 7.44 24.13
CA LEU A 306 -5.92 6.39 23.54
C LEU A 306 -7.36 6.88 23.41
N ASP A 307 -7.91 6.77 22.20
CA ASP A 307 -9.27 7.18 21.90
C ASP A 307 -9.82 6.25 20.82
N PRO A 308 -10.68 5.27 21.16
CA PRO A 308 -11.19 4.28 20.20
C PRO A 308 -12.20 4.88 19.20
N GLU A 309 -12.74 6.07 19.47
CA GLU A 309 -13.74 6.72 18.61
C GLU A 309 -13.09 7.45 17.43
N VAL A 310 -11.78 7.73 17.48
CA VAL A 310 -11.04 8.38 16.38
C VAL A 310 -10.29 7.38 15.52
N LYS A 311 -10.19 7.69 14.22
CA LYS A 311 -9.44 6.87 13.27
C LYS A 311 -7.95 6.77 13.62
N GLY A 312 -7.43 5.54 13.61
CA GLY A 312 -6.11 5.19 14.10
C GLY A 312 -6.01 5.01 15.63
N GLY A 313 -7.07 5.29 16.38
CA GLY A 313 -7.19 5.01 17.82
C GLY A 313 -6.35 5.90 18.75
N LEU A 314 -5.80 7.01 18.26
CA LEU A 314 -5.02 7.98 19.05
C LEU A 314 -5.34 9.42 18.69
N ARG A 315 -5.33 10.29 19.70
CA ARG A 315 -5.30 11.75 19.54
C ARG A 315 -4.24 12.39 20.44
N TRP A 316 -3.95 13.66 20.21
CA TRP A 316 -3.09 14.48 21.06
C TRP A 316 -3.87 15.68 21.59
N PRO A 317 -3.55 16.19 22.80
CA PRO A 317 -3.91 17.54 23.19
C PRO A 317 -3.34 18.57 22.20
N LEU A 318 -4.02 19.70 22.03
CA LEU A 318 -3.60 20.77 21.13
C LEU A 318 -2.17 21.25 21.43
N GLY A 319 -1.29 21.23 20.42
CA GLY A 319 0.12 21.61 20.55
C GLY A 319 1.00 20.54 21.20
N LYS A 320 0.53 19.29 21.30
CA LYS A 320 1.32 18.12 21.77
C LYS A 320 1.57 17.09 20.68
N GLU A 321 0.97 17.27 19.50
CA GLU A 321 1.26 16.55 18.27
C GLU A 321 2.62 16.91 17.65
N SER A 322 3.36 17.85 18.24
CA SER A 322 4.71 18.25 17.83
C SER A 322 5.65 18.39 19.02
N PHE A 323 6.96 18.39 18.75
CA PHE A 323 7.99 18.70 19.73
C PHE A 323 9.05 19.60 19.12
N GLY A 324 9.15 20.82 19.67
CA GLY A 324 9.89 21.93 19.06
C GLY A 324 9.40 22.22 17.64
N GLU A 325 10.29 22.77 16.82
CA GLU A 325 10.02 22.93 15.38
C GLU A 325 10.42 21.70 14.53
N ARG A 326 11.07 20.69 15.12
CA ARG A 326 11.68 19.59 14.36
C ARG A 326 10.71 18.47 14.05
N TYR A 327 9.95 18.02 15.05
CA TYR A 327 9.14 16.81 14.96
C TYR A 327 7.64 17.12 15.01
N ALA A 328 6.87 16.48 14.13
CA ALA A 328 5.42 16.57 14.11
C ALA A 328 4.78 15.23 13.74
N VAL A 329 3.69 14.85 14.41
CA VAL A 329 2.88 13.69 14.05
C VAL A 329 2.15 13.97 12.75
N VAL A 330 2.24 13.03 11.82
CA VAL A 330 1.68 13.13 10.45
C VAL A 330 0.73 11.99 10.11
N GLY A 331 0.54 11.05 11.04
CA GLY A 331 -0.59 10.13 11.03
C GLY A 331 -0.45 9.03 12.08
N VAL A 332 -1.50 8.23 12.20
CA VAL A 332 -1.59 7.09 13.12
C VAL A 332 -2.13 5.86 12.40
N TRP A 333 -1.56 4.70 12.72
CA TRP A 333 -2.07 3.41 12.29
C TRP A 333 -2.23 2.54 13.54
N TYR A 334 -3.44 2.11 13.88
CA TYR A 334 -3.64 0.94 14.73
C TYR A 334 -3.59 -0.32 13.87
N THR A 335 -2.90 -1.36 14.32
CA THR A 335 -2.89 -2.66 13.63
C THR A 335 -3.05 -3.81 14.61
N ASP A 336 -4.03 -4.67 14.36
CA ASP A 336 -4.14 -5.99 14.99
C ASP A 336 -3.73 -7.05 13.96
N ALA A 337 -2.69 -7.81 14.26
CA ALA A 337 -2.05 -8.70 13.30
C ALA A 337 -1.85 -10.11 13.86
N LYS A 338 -2.40 -11.11 13.17
CA LYS A 338 -2.10 -12.53 13.35
C LYS A 338 -1.00 -12.92 12.34
N ALA A 339 0.06 -13.56 12.82
CA ALA A 339 1.12 -14.05 11.94
C ALA A 339 1.27 -15.56 12.07
N PHE A 340 1.27 -16.24 10.93
CA PHE A 340 1.46 -17.68 10.82
C PHE A 340 2.76 -17.97 10.07
N THR A 341 3.37 -19.13 10.31
CA THR A 341 4.73 -19.43 9.87
C THR A 341 4.90 -20.89 9.47
N SER A 342 5.73 -21.13 8.45
CA SER A 342 6.35 -22.42 8.12
C SER A 342 7.87 -22.24 8.02
N SER A 343 8.61 -23.21 7.50
CA SER A 343 10.03 -23.07 7.14
C SER A 343 10.24 -22.04 6.01
N SER A 344 9.43 -22.10 4.95
CA SER A 344 9.58 -21.31 3.71
C SER A 344 8.90 -19.95 3.73
N VAL A 345 7.78 -19.78 4.44
CA VAL A 345 7.01 -18.52 4.41
C VAL A 345 6.57 -18.04 5.79
N ARG A 346 6.14 -16.78 5.83
CA ARG A 346 5.45 -16.19 6.97
C ARG A 346 4.26 -15.36 6.52
N LEU A 347 3.06 -15.91 6.70
CA LEU A 347 1.79 -15.21 6.51
C LEU A 347 1.58 -14.17 7.61
N ASN A 348 1.02 -13.02 7.25
CA ASN A 348 0.60 -11.99 8.18
C ASN A 348 -0.74 -11.47 7.68
N ILE A 349 -1.78 -11.74 8.48
CA ILE A 349 -3.14 -11.24 8.32
C ILE A 349 -3.28 -10.10 9.31
N ARG A 350 -3.77 -8.94 8.87
CA ARG A 350 -3.96 -7.80 9.77
C ARG A 350 -5.19 -6.98 9.44
N HIS A 351 -5.91 -6.64 10.50
CA HIS A 351 -6.74 -5.45 10.52
C HIS A 351 -5.83 -4.23 10.70
N ALA A 352 -6.12 -3.15 9.97
CA ALA A 352 -5.39 -1.90 10.12
C ALA A 352 -6.31 -0.69 9.94
N ASP A 353 -6.54 0.05 11.03
CA ASP A 353 -7.27 1.32 11.02
C ASP A 353 -6.28 2.49 11.05
N ARG A 354 -6.52 3.50 10.21
CA ARG A 354 -5.49 4.44 9.77
C ARG A 354 -6.05 5.84 9.67
N PHE A 355 -5.22 6.83 9.99
CA PHE A 355 -5.49 8.22 9.71
C PHE A 355 -4.20 8.95 9.30
N ASP A 356 -4.23 9.59 8.13
CA ASP A 356 -3.13 10.41 7.62
C ASP A 356 -3.49 11.89 7.80
N PHE A 357 -2.82 12.57 8.74
CA PHE A 357 -3.11 13.98 9.07
C PHE A 357 -2.78 14.94 7.92
N ARG A 358 -1.85 14.58 7.03
CA ARG A 358 -1.46 15.43 5.89
C ARG A 358 -2.54 15.49 4.81
N SER A 359 -3.25 14.40 4.61
CA SER A 359 -4.36 14.29 3.64
C SER A 359 -5.74 14.40 4.28
N SER A 360 -5.84 14.34 5.62
CA SER A 360 -7.09 14.24 6.37
C SER A 360 -7.97 13.06 5.91
N VAL A 361 -7.34 11.93 5.59
CA VAL A 361 -8.03 10.71 5.16
C VAL A 361 -7.78 9.57 6.14
N GLY A 362 -8.88 8.97 6.60
CA GLY A 362 -8.87 7.69 7.31
C GLY A 362 -9.34 6.54 6.45
N GLU A 363 -8.81 5.34 6.70
CA GLU A 363 -9.26 4.10 6.06
C GLU A 363 -8.98 2.91 7.00
N ALA A 364 -9.98 2.03 7.16
CA ALA A 364 -9.82 0.73 7.81
C ALA A 364 -9.68 -0.33 6.71
N THR A 365 -8.69 -1.21 6.84
CA THR A 365 -8.41 -2.25 5.83
C THR A 365 -8.09 -3.59 6.48
N GLU A 366 -8.65 -4.66 5.94
CA GLU A 366 -8.09 -6.00 6.12
C GLU A 366 -6.99 -6.23 5.10
N GLU A 367 -5.85 -6.81 5.50
CA GLU A 367 -4.73 -7.05 4.60
C GLU A 367 -4.06 -8.40 4.86
N VAL A 368 -3.78 -9.12 3.78
CA VAL A 368 -3.04 -10.39 3.80
C VAL A 368 -1.69 -10.21 3.08
N SER A 369 -0.62 -10.75 3.67
CA SER A 369 0.72 -10.71 3.07
C SER A 369 1.59 -11.90 3.48
N LEU A 370 2.28 -12.50 2.51
CA LEU A 370 3.29 -13.54 2.73
C LEU A 370 4.68 -12.93 2.60
N LYS A 371 5.56 -13.24 3.56
CA LYS A 371 7.00 -12.96 3.44
C LYS A 371 7.68 -14.26 3.05
N LEU A 372 8.42 -14.24 1.94
CA LEU A 372 9.18 -15.38 1.47
C LEU A 372 10.50 -15.42 2.23
N LYS A 373 10.73 -16.50 2.98
CA LYS A 373 11.95 -16.72 3.77
C LYS A 373 13.03 -17.39 2.91
N GLY A 374 14.25 -17.43 3.42
CA GLY A 374 15.39 -18.05 2.73
C GLY A 374 15.90 -17.21 1.55
N ILE A 375 15.05 -16.91 0.56
CA ILE A 375 15.42 -16.21 -0.68
C ILE A 375 16.24 -14.92 -0.42
N PRO A 376 15.82 -13.96 0.43
CA PRO A 376 16.63 -12.75 0.65
C PRO A 376 17.97 -13.01 1.34
N ALA A 377 18.07 -14.07 2.15
CA ALA A 377 19.31 -14.43 2.84
C ALA A 377 20.27 -15.18 1.89
N LYS A 378 19.75 -16.05 1.02
CA LYS A 378 20.54 -16.75 0.01
C LYS A 378 21.05 -15.80 -1.07
N LEU A 379 20.23 -14.82 -1.49
CA LEU A 379 20.68 -13.71 -2.33
C LEU A 379 21.74 -12.85 -1.64
N GLN A 380 21.63 -12.60 -0.33
CA GLN A 380 22.65 -11.85 0.42
C GLN A 380 23.98 -12.59 0.50
N PHE A 381 23.94 -13.92 0.63
CA PHE A 381 25.13 -14.78 0.54
C PHE A 381 25.77 -14.73 -0.86
N LEU A 382 24.97 -14.91 -1.92
CA LEU A 382 25.41 -14.85 -3.33
C LEU A 382 26.05 -13.52 -3.77
N ALA A 383 25.69 -12.43 -3.10
CA ALA A 383 26.21 -11.10 -3.35
C ALA A 383 27.42 -10.73 -2.45
N GLY A 384 27.77 -11.58 -1.47
CA GLY A 384 28.85 -11.35 -0.51
C GLY A 384 30.24 -11.73 -0.99
N ASP A 385 30.37 -12.66 -1.95
CA ASP A 385 31.67 -13.11 -2.47
C ASP A 385 32.20 -12.20 -3.60
N ASP A 386 33.51 -11.90 -3.51
CA ASP A 386 34.23 -11.05 -4.46
C ASP A 386 34.39 -11.71 -5.84
N LEU A 387 34.30 -10.90 -6.90
CA LEU A 387 33.94 -11.32 -8.26
C LEU A 387 35.13 -11.90 -9.06
N ARG A 388 36.08 -12.62 -8.41
CA ARG A 388 37.43 -12.86 -8.96
C ARG A 388 37.92 -14.30 -9.08
N ALA A 389 37.13 -15.31 -8.76
CA ALA A 389 37.52 -16.72 -8.99
C ALA A 389 36.59 -17.42 -9.98
N SER A 390 37.14 -17.90 -11.10
CA SER A 390 36.41 -18.62 -12.15
C SER A 390 35.77 -19.93 -11.67
N HIS A 391 36.30 -20.54 -10.61
CA HIS A 391 35.73 -21.73 -9.97
C HIS A 391 34.38 -21.45 -9.27
N LEU A 392 34.16 -20.22 -8.77
CA LEU A 392 32.92 -19.83 -8.09
C LEU A 392 31.75 -19.62 -9.07
N LEU A 393 31.99 -19.53 -10.38
CA LEU A 393 30.93 -19.29 -11.36
C LEU A 393 29.94 -20.46 -11.45
N GLN A 394 30.43 -21.70 -11.27
CA GLN A 394 29.60 -22.90 -11.31
C GLN A 394 28.81 -23.11 -10.02
N GLU A 395 29.35 -22.70 -8.87
CA GLU A 395 28.63 -22.68 -7.59
C GLU A 395 27.58 -21.56 -7.57
N LYS A 396 27.91 -20.37 -8.11
CA LYS A 396 27.00 -19.23 -8.24
C LYS A 396 25.84 -19.51 -9.20
N SER A 397 26.04 -20.27 -10.28
CA SER A 397 24.91 -20.68 -11.14
C SER A 397 23.98 -21.66 -10.43
N VAL A 398 24.52 -22.68 -9.75
CA VAL A 398 23.74 -23.63 -8.93
C VAL A 398 22.92 -22.90 -7.85
N ASP A 399 23.50 -21.91 -7.19
CA ASP A 399 22.82 -21.13 -6.16
C ASP A 399 21.75 -20.17 -6.72
N ILE A 400 21.94 -19.60 -7.91
CA ILE A 400 20.92 -18.81 -8.62
C ILE A 400 19.74 -19.70 -9.02
N ASP A 401 20.01 -20.94 -9.44
CA ASP A 401 18.96 -21.89 -9.78
C ASP A 401 18.24 -22.42 -8.54
N LEU A 402 18.93 -22.62 -7.41
CA LEU A 402 18.27 -22.87 -6.12
C LEU A 402 17.32 -21.71 -5.73
N VAL A 403 17.74 -20.45 -5.87
CA VAL A 403 16.86 -19.29 -5.62
C VAL A 403 15.66 -19.28 -6.58
N SER A 404 15.85 -19.67 -7.83
CA SER A 404 14.80 -19.82 -8.84
C SER A 404 13.76 -20.87 -8.44
N GLU A 405 14.19 -22.06 -8.02
CA GLU A 405 13.28 -23.12 -7.58
C GLU A 405 12.57 -22.75 -6.27
N MET A 406 13.28 -22.17 -5.29
CA MET A 406 12.65 -21.61 -4.09
C MET A 406 11.58 -20.56 -4.42
N LEU A 407 11.79 -19.75 -5.47
CA LEU A 407 10.80 -18.77 -5.90
C LEU A 407 9.59 -19.45 -6.56
N LYS A 408 9.81 -20.44 -7.44
CA LYS A 408 8.74 -21.23 -8.08
C LYS A 408 7.87 -21.94 -7.04
N ASP A 409 8.46 -22.65 -6.08
CA ASP A 409 7.73 -23.36 -5.02
C ASP A 409 6.84 -22.42 -4.20
N ASN A 410 7.38 -21.25 -3.81
CA ASN A 410 6.62 -20.25 -3.09
C ASN A 410 5.49 -19.63 -3.94
N LEU A 411 5.71 -19.41 -5.24
CA LEU A 411 4.70 -18.90 -6.16
C LEU A 411 3.61 -19.94 -6.45
N LYS A 412 3.97 -21.23 -6.56
CA LYS A 412 3.03 -22.34 -6.67
C LYS A 412 2.11 -22.40 -5.45
N LEU A 413 2.68 -22.40 -4.24
CA LEU A 413 1.93 -22.34 -2.98
C LEU A 413 0.97 -21.14 -2.93
N ILE A 414 1.43 -19.95 -3.36
CA ILE A 414 0.58 -18.75 -3.46
C ILE A 414 -0.59 -18.98 -4.44
N TRP A 415 -0.31 -19.54 -5.62
CA TRP A 415 -1.28 -19.70 -6.69
C TRP A 415 -2.37 -20.74 -6.39
N GLU A 416 -1.97 -21.84 -5.76
CA GLU A 416 -2.83 -22.95 -5.38
C GLU A 416 -3.66 -22.62 -4.13
N SER A 417 -3.04 -22.07 -3.07
CA SER A 417 -3.70 -21.93 -1.75
C SER A 417 -4.16 -20.52 -1.39
N PHE A 418 -3.72 -19.44 -2.07
CA PHE A 418 -3.99 -18.05 -1.61
C PHE A 418 -4.64 -17.11 -2.64
N LEU A 419 -4.69 -17.45 -3.93
CA LEU A 419 -5.30 -16.57 -4.97
C LEU A 419 -6.78 -16.88 -5.27
N CYS A 420 -7.27 -18.06 -4.90
CA CYS A 420 -8.68 -18.40 -4.97
C CYS A 420 -9.33 -18.25 -3.59
N TYR A 421 -10.61 -17.92 -3.58
CA TYR A 421 -11.52 -18.26 -2.48
C TYR A 421 -12.90 -18.53 -3.07
N GLY A 422 -13.61 -19.50 -2.50
CA GLY A 422 -14.99 -19.75 -2.90
C GLY A 422 -15.85 -18.55 -2.53
N GLU A 423 -16.42 -17.89 -3.54
CA GLU A 423 -17.63 -17.09 -3.34
C GLU A 423 -18.74 -18.10 -3.01
N GLN A 424 -19.07 -18.21 -1.72
CA GLN A 424 -20.41 -18.68 -1.37
C GLN A 424 -21.37 -17.62 -1.91
N VAL A 425 -22.21 -18.05 -2.85
CA VAL A 425 -23.32 -17.26 -3.37
C VAL A 425 -24.27 -17.02 -2.21
N GLU A 426 -24.43 -15.76 -1.81
CA GLU A 426 -25.63 -15.24 -1.10
C GLU A 426 -26.62 -14.70 -2.12
#